data_AF-A0A9W8JY28-F1
#
_entry.id   AF-A0A9W8JY28-F1
#
_cell.length_a   1.000
_cell.length_b   1.000
_cell.length_c   1.000
_cell.angle_alpha   90.00
_cell.angle_beta   90.00
_cell.angle_gamma   90.00
#
_symmetry.space_group_name_H-M   'P 1'
#
loop_
_entity.id
_entity.type
_entity.pdbx_description
1 polymer ?
#
loop_
_entity_poly.entity_id
_entity_poly.type
_entity_poly.pdbx_seq_one_letter_code
_entity_poly.pdbx_strand_id
1 'polypeptide(L)'
;MPPVILEGVMKSLEAQKDFPVLLAVDEFQALYGKTAYRDPHFSHIHSYHLSMPRLIMEYACGKRQFNSGVVLGAISASQSTNPLPLELRDALDLSSLDKRPVSVYDKRDRVLSGYAEGMQKLEVPAKLTLEEAVGVFEVWKGQGVFGSKRTFYDEQLLGKYTESGGNARDFVWKGLLATLDV
;
A
#
# COMPACT_ATOMS: atom_id res chain seq x y z
N MET A 1 -20.42 21.94 5.64
CA MET A 1 -20.20 21.69 7.08
C MET A 1 -19.20 20.56 7.33
N PRO A 2 -19.36 19.33 6.79
CA PRO A 2 -18.45 18.21 7.06
C PRO A 2 -16.95 18.47 6.77
N PRO A 3 -16.55 19.09 5.62
CA PRO A 3 -15.13 19.28 5.34
C PRO A 3 -14.46 20.30 6.27
N VAL A 4 -15.21 21.30 6.75
CA VAL A 4 -14.70 22.33 7.66
C VAL A 4 -14.41 21.76 9.04
N ILE A 5 -15.28 20.87 9.53
CA ILE A 5 -15.09 20.18 10.82
C ILE A 5 -13.84 19.32 10.75
N LEU A 6 -13.70 18.51 9.70
CA LEU A 6 -12.51 17.69 9.54
C LEU A 6 -11.24 18.53 9.42
N GLU A 7 -11.26 19.63 8.68
CA GLU A 7 -10.11 20.53 8.60
C GLU A 7 -9.73 21.10 9.98
N GLY A 8 -10.73 21.46 10.80
CA GLY A 8 -10.53 21.90 12.18
C GLY A 8 -9.92 20.80 13.06
N VAL A 9 -10.42 19.56 12.94
CA VAL A 9 -9.85 18.39 13.65
C VAL A 9 -8.40 18.17 13.23
N MET A 10 -8.11 18.15 11.93
CA MET A 10 -6.75 17.95 11.43
C MET A 10 -5.82 19.06 11.91
N LYS A 11 -6.25 20.33 11.92
CA LYS A 11 -5.47 21.44 12.49
C LYS A 11 -5.21 21.29 13.99
N SER A 12 -6.18 20.77 14.75
CA SER A 12 -5.98 20.49 16.17
C SER A 12 -4.95 19.38 16.40
N LEU A 13 -4.96 18.34 15.54
CA LEU A 13 -3.98 17.25 15.57
C LEU A 13 -2.57 17.70 15.15
N GLU A 14 -2.45 18.66 14.24
CA GLU A 14 -1.17 19.29 13.90
C GLU A 14 -0.55 20.02 15.10
N ALA A 15 -1.37 20.74 15.86
CA ALA A 15 -0.92 21.53 17.01
C ALA A 15 -0.61 20.67 18.25
N GLN A 16 -1.34 19.56 18.43
CA GLN A 16 -1.19 18.65 19.58
C GLN A 16 0.23 18.06 19.66
N LYS A 17 0.77 17.97 20.88
CA LYS A 17 2.10 17.37 21.14
C LYS A 17 2.06 16.15 22.07
N ASP A 18 0.94 15.94 22.76
CA ASP A 18 0.83 14.96 23.85
C ASP A 18 0.84 13.51 23.34
N PHE A 19 0.19 13.25 22.21
CA PHE A 19 0.09 11.91 21.63
C PHE A 19 0.58 11.89 20.18
N PRO A 20 1.33 10.85 19.77
CA PRO A 20 1.75 10.68 18.40
C PRO A 20 0.57 10.29 17.50
N VAL A 21 0.50 10.88 16.31
CA VAL A 21 -0.57 10.63 15.33
C VAL A 21 -0.04 9.78 14.17
N LEU A 22 -0.71 8.67 13.88
CA LEU A 22 -0.43 7.85 12.70
C LEU A 22 -1.50 8.06 11.64
N LEU A 23 -1.11 8.57 10.48
CA LEU A 23 -1.97 8.64 9.30
C LEU A 23 -1.55 7.53 8.32
N ALA A 24 -2.32 6.44 8.28
CA ALA A 24 -2.08 5.32 7.38
C ALA A 24 -3.07 5.35 6.21
N VAL A 25 -2.56 5.15 4.99
CA VAL A 25 -3.33 5.14 3.76
C VAL A 25 -2.95 3.92 2.94
N ASP A 26 -3.92 3.06 2.66
CA ASP A 26 -3.73 1.95 1.74
C ASP A 26 -4.09 2.37 0.30
N GLU A 27 -3.53 1.67 -0.67
CA GLU A 27 -3.65 1.97 -2.10
C GLU A 27 -3.31 3.43 -2.45
N PHE A 28 -2.20 3.92 -1.91
CA PHE A 28 -1.78 5.32 -2.02
C PHE A 28 -1.63 5.80 -3.46
N GLN A 29 -1.31 4.89 -4.39
CA GLN A 29 -1.23 5.16 -5.82
C GLN A 29 -2.55 5.68 -6.42
N ALA A 30 -3.71 5.36 -5.83
CA ALA A 30 -5.02 5.83 -6.30
C ALA A 30 -5.19 7.36 -6.16
N LEU A 31 -4.45 7.99 -5.24
CA LEU A 31 -4.51 9.45 -5.03
C LEU A 31 -3.86 10.25 -6.17
N TYR A 32 -3.08 9.61 -7.02
CA TYR A 32 -2.35 10.22 -8.13
C TYR A 32 -3.08 10.03 -9.48
N GLY A 33 -4.36 9.64 -9.43
CA GLY A 33 -5.19 9.41 -10.60
C GLY A 33 -6.29 10.45 -10.81
N LYS A 34 -7.13 10.15 -11.79
CA LYS A 34 -8.42 10.83 -12.01
C LYS A 34 -9.52 10.07 -11.30
N THR A 35 -10.45 10.80 -10.70
CA THR A 35 -11.57 10.20 -9.97
C THR A 35 -12.75 9.92 -10.88
N ALA A 36 -13.72 9.14 -10.38
CA ALA A 36 -14.97 8.89 -11.08
C ALA A 36 -15.86 10.14 -11.18
N TYR A 37 -15.63 11.17 -10.35
CA TYR A 37 -16.39 12.41 -10.37
C TYR A 37 -16.13 13.20 -11.66
N ARG A 38 -17.19 13.88 -12.12
CA ARG A 38 -17.19 14.67 -13.35
C ARG A 38 -17.45 16.13 -13.03
N ASP A 39 -16.81 17.00 -13.78
CA ASP A 39 -17.13 18.43 -13.78
C ASP A 39 -18.35 18.72 -14.69
N PRO A 40 -18.89 19.96 -14.71
CA PRO A 40 -20.00 20.33 -15.58
C PRO A 40 -19.72 20.13 -17.08
N HIS A 41 -18.44 20.09 -17.49
CA HIS A 41 -18.02 19.80 -18.87
C HIS A 41 -17.81 18.29 -19.12
N PHE A 42 -18.25 17.43 -18.19
CA PHE A 42 -18.16 15.97 -18.27
C PHE A 42 -16.72 15.40 -18.32
N SER A 43 -15.73 16.20 -17.94
CA SER A 43 -14.35 15.77 -17.76
C SER A 43 -14.14 15.17 -16.36
N HIS A 44 -13.25 14.18 -16.25
CA HIS A 44 -12.91 13.60 -14.95
C HIS A 44 -12.11 14.57 -14.09
N ILE A 45 -12.46 14.65 -12.82
CA ILE A 45 -11.78 15.52 -11.85
C ILE A 45 -10.54 14.79 -11.30
N HIS A 46 -9.38 15.46 -11.33
CA HIS A 46 -8.16 14.94 -10.69
C HIS A 46 -8.32 14.86 -9.16
N SER A 47 -7.72 13.85 -8.55
CA SER A 47 -7.80 13.62 -7.10
C SER A 47 -7.37 14.84 -6.28
N TYR A 48 -6.32 15.58 -6.69
CA TYR A 48 -5.86 16.78 -5.97
C TYR A 48 -6.82 17.98 -6.01
N HIS A 49 -7.87 17.96 -6.84
CA HIS A 49 -8.93 18.97 -6.78
C HIS A 49 -9.98 18.67 -5.70
N LEU A 50 -10.02 17.43 -5.19
CA LEU A 50 -10.89 17.04 -4.09
C LEU A 50 -10.20 17.35 -2.76
N SER A 51 -10.95 17.87 -1.79
CA SER A 51 -10.41 18.31 -0.49
C SER A 51 -9.70 17.18 0.27
N MET A 52 -10.27 15.98 0.27
CA MET A 52 -9.77 14.83 1.04
C MET A 52 -8.45 14.26 0.49
N PRO A 53 -8.38 13.81 -0.79
CA PRO A 53 -7.12 13.37 -1.39
C PRO A 53 -6.04 14.44 -1.31
N ARG A 54 -6.39 15.71 -1.58
CA ARG A 54 -5.44 16.81 -1.49
C ARG A 54 -4.85 16.94 -0.10
N LEU A 55 -5.67 16.91 0.93
CA LEU A 55 -5.22 17.00 2.32
C LEU A 55 -4.25 15.85 2.63
N ILE A 56 -4.57 14.62 2.24
CA ILE A 56 -3.70 13.46 2.44
C ILE A 56 -2.36 13.61 1.70
N MET A 57 -2.39 14.06 0.45
CA MET A 57 -1.17 14.32 -0.33
C MET A 57 -0.31 15.45 0.26
N GLU A 58 -0.93 16.49 0.82
CA GLU A 58 -0.23 17.57 1.52
C GLU A 58 0.50 17.07 2.78
N TYR A 59 -0.09 16.13 3.52
CA TYR A 59 0.59 15.47 4.65
C TYR A 59 1.71 14.53 4.19
N ALA A 60 1.49 13.75 3.12
CA ALA A 60 2.49 12.82 2.61
C ALA A 60 3.74 13.52 2.04
N CYS A 61 3.56 14.66 1.37
CA CYS A 61 4.63 15.50 0.83
C CYS A 61 5.32 16.36 1.91
N GLY A 62 4.77 16.41 3.13
CA GLY A 62 5.30 17.24 4.22
C GLY A 62 5.00 18.74 4.11
N LYS A 63 4.07 19.15 3.22
CA LYS A 63 3.53 20.52 3.20
C LYS A 63 2.75 20.82 4.49
N ARG A 64 2.10 19.78 5.01
CA ARG A 64 1.45 19.75 6.32
C ARG A 64 2.12 18.65 7.14
N GLN A 65 2.37 18.91 8.42
CA GLN A 65 3.13 18.01 9.30
C GLN A 65 2.49 17.97 10.68
N PHE A 66 2.48 16.79 11.28
CA PHE A 66 2.14 16.64 12.70
C PHE A 66 3.37 16.97 13.54
N ASN A 67 3.17 17.63 14.68
CA ASN A 67 4.27 17.88 15.63
C ASN A 67 4.90 16.57 16.15
N SER A 68 4.09 15.52 16.28
CA SER A 68 4.53 14.18 16.67
C SER A 68 3.67 13.14 15.93
N GLY A 69 4.29 12.36 15.05
CA GLY A 69 3.55 11.40 14.24
C GLY A 69 4.29 10.95 12.98
N VAL A 70 3.64 10.05 12.23
CA VAL A 70 4.14 9.52 10.95
C VAL A 70 2.96 9.38 9.98
N VAL A 71 3.24 9.62 8.70
CA VAL A 71 2.31 9.35 7.59
C VAL A 71 2.85 8.15 6.83
N LEU A 72 2.06 7.08 6.70
CA LEU A 72 2.43 5.86 5.99
C LEU A 72 1.46 5.62 4.82
N GLY A 73 2.02 5.40 3.64
CA GLY A 73 1.28 5.01 2.44
C GLY A 73 1.71 3.63 1.98
N ALA A 74 0.76 2.72 1.78
CA ALA A 74 1.02 1.42 1.16
C ALA A 74 0.67 1.46 -0.34
N ILE A 75 1.55 0.90 -1.16
CA ILE A 75 1.29 0.67 -2.59
C ILE A 75 0.71 -0.72 -2.80
N SER A 76 -0.27 -0.83 -3.70
CA SER A 76 -0.87 -2.11 -4.05
C SER A 76 -0.84 -2.34 -5.56
N ALA A 77 -0.34 -3.50 -5.97
CA ALA A 77 -0.42 -3.96 -7.36
C ALA A 77 -1.64 -4.86 -7.62
N SER A 78 -2.53 -5.02 -6.62
CA SER A 78 -3.67 -5.94 -6.70
C SER A 78 -4.78 -5.41 -7.62
N GLN A 79 -4.98 -4.09 -7.66
CA GLN A 79 -5.99 -3.46 -8.50
C GLN A 79 -5.38 -2.94 -9.81
N SER A 80 -6.01 -3.31 -10.94
CA SER A 80 -5.61 -2.84 -12.28
C SER A 80 -6.21 -1.49 -12.66
N THR A 81 -7.20 -1.00 -11.90
CA THR A 81 -7.91 0.26 -12.12
C THR A 81 -7.03 1.48 -11.87
N ASN A 82 -6.16 1.38 -10.85
CA ASN A 82 -5.26 2.45 -10.42
C ASN A 82 -3.81 1.97 -10.52
N PRO A 83 -3.21 1.97 -11.73
CA PRO A 83 -1.82 1.59 -11.90
C PRO A 83 -0.89 2.57 -11.18
N LEU A 84 0.34 2.13 -10.87
CA LEU A 84 1.34 3.02 -10.27
C LEU A 84 1.62 4.21 -11.20
N PRO A 85 1.44 5.46 -10.76
CA PRO A 85 1.68 6.66 -11.55
C PRO A 85 3.16 6.86 -11.82
N LEU A 86 3.47 7.50 -12.94
CA LEU A 86 4.84 7.80 -13.33
C LEU A 86 5.52 8.74 -12.34
N GLU A 87 4.79 9.73 -11.83
CA GLU A 87 5.28 10.72 -10.87
C GLU A 87 5.75 10.06 -9.57
N LEU A 88 5.00 9.07 -9.08
CA LEU A 88 5.34 8.33 -7.87
C LEU A 88 6.53 7.39 -8.13
N ARG A 89 6.61 6.78 -9.32
CA ARG A 89 7.71 5.88 -9.69
C ARG A 89 9.02 6.61 -9.88
N ASP A 90 8.97 7.80 -10.48
CA ASP A 90 10.14 8.65 -10.69
C ASP A 90 10.65 9.18 -9.34
N ALA A 91 9.75 9.56 -8.42
CA ALA A 91 10.13 10.08 -7.10
C ALA A 91 10.71 9.02 -6.15
N LEU A 92 10.18 7.79 -6.18
CA LEU A 92 10.54 6.72 -5.26
C LEU A 92 11.42 5.62 -5.89
N ASP A 93 11.88 5.82 -7.14
CA ASP A 93 12.64 4.85 -7.92
C ASP A 93 11.99 3.45 -7.93
N LEU A 94 10.70 3.41 -8.28
CA LEU A 94 9.88 2.18 -8.32
C LEU A 94 9.75 1.61 -9.74
N SER A 95 10.70 1.94 -10.61
CA SER A 95 10.69 1.58 -12.02
C SER A 95 10.59 0.05 -12.26
N SER A 96 11.07 -0.75 -11.31
CA SER A 96 11.06 -2.22 -11.35
C SER A 96 9.75 -2.88 -10.93
N LEU A 97 8.83 -2.16 -10.26
CA LEU A 97 7.68 -2.77 -9.59
C LEU A 97 6.44 -2.94 -10.47
N ASP A 98 6.36 -2.24 -11.59
CA ASP A 98 5.16 -2.28 -12.44
C ASP A 98 5.41 -2.94 -13.80
N LYS A 99 4.33 -3.45 -14.38
CA LYS A 99 4.34 -4.22 -15.62
C LYS A 99 4.63 -3.38 -16.85
N ARG A 100 4.42 -2.05 -16.81
CA ARG A 100 4.70 -1.16 -17.94
C ARG A 100 6.09 -0.52 -17.83
N PRO A 101 6.95 -0.63 -18.86
CA PRO A 101 8.19 0.13 -18.89
C PRO A 101 7.89 1.63 -18.98
N VAL A 102 8.73 2.43 -18.33
CA VAL A 102 8.61 3.90 -18.35
C VAL A 102 9.08 4.42 -19.70
N SER A 103 8.21 5.11 -20.45
CA SER A 103 8.59 5.77 -21.70
C SER A 103 9.01 7.22 -21.43
N VAL A 104 10.02 7.70 -22.16
CA VAL A 104 10.44 9.11 -22.09
C VAL A 104 9.36 10.03 -22.66
N TYR A 105 8.49 9.54 -23.53
CA TYR A 105 7.44 10.32 -24.20
C TYR A 105 6.13 10.43 -23.42
N ASP A 106 5.99 9.72 -22.30
CA ASP A 106 4.79 9.82 -21.48
C ASP A 106 4.69 11.20 -20.83
N LYS A 107 3.48 11.75 -20.74
CA LYS A 107 3.28 13.07 -20.13
C LYS A 107 3.29 12.93 -18.61
N ARG A 108 4.11 13.73 -17.94
CA ARG A 108 4.13 13.86 -16.47
C ARG A 108 3.32 15.08 -16.06
N ASP A 109 2.46 14.92 -15.06
CA ASP A 109 1.80 16.05 -14.43
C ASP A 109 2.75 16.68 -13.39
N ARG A 110 3.09 17.95 -13.60
CA ARG A 110 3.96 18.71 -12.70
C ARG A 110 3.35 18.88 -11.31
N VAL A 111 2.02 18.96 -11.23
CA VAL A 111 1.31 19.13 -9.95
C VAL A 111 1.45 17.88 -9.11
N LEU A 112 1.22 16.70 -9.71
CA LEU A 112 1.39 15.41 -9.05
C LEU A 112 2.84 15.13 -8.69
N SER A 113 3.79 15.50 -9.56
CA SER A 113 5.23 15.40 -9.28
C SER A 113 5.59 16.17 -8.00
N GLY A 114 5.11 17.41 -7.86
CA GLY A 114 5.32 18.23 -6.67
C GLY A 114 4.55 17.78 -5.41
N TYR A 115 3.73 16.72 -5.48
CA TYR A 115 3.23 16.02 -4.30
C TYR A 115 3.96 14.70 -4.05
N ALA A 116 4.60 14.12 -5.07
CA ALA A 116 5.43 12.92 -4.94
C ALA A 116 6.79 13.23 -4.27
N GLU A 117 7.27 14.46 -4.39
CA GLU A 117 8.50 14.95 -3.77
C GLU A 117 8.46 14.84 -2.24
N GLY A 118 9.59 14.45 -1.63
CA GLY A 118 9.78 14.40 -0.18
C GLY A 118 9.41 13.07 0.49
N MET A 119 8.77 12.14 -0.23
CA MET A 119 8.48 10.81 0.28
C MET A 119 9.72 9.90 0.29
N GLN A 120 9.75 8.98 1.25
CA GLN A 120 10.79 7.97 1.37
C GLN A 120 10.19 6.58 1.16
N LYS A 121 10.88 5.73 0.41
CA LYS A 121 10.47 4.34 0.23
C LYS A 121 10.87 3.51 1.44
N LEU A 122 9.93 2.69 1.91
CA LEU A 122 10.20 1.59 2.83
C LEU A 122 10.03 0.30 2.05
N GLU A 123 11.15 -0.38 1.76
CA GLU A 123 11.14 -1.61 0.99
C GLU A 123 10.72 -2.80 1.88
N VAL A 124 9.65 -3.48 1.50
CA VAL A 124 9.24 -4.74 2.11
C VAL A 124 9.96 -5.87 1.37
N PRO A 125 10.66 -6.79 2.07
CA PRO A 125 11.29 -7.93 1.43
C PRO A 125 10.31 -8.74 0.60
N ALA A 126 10.67 -9.04 -0.65
CA ALA A 126 9.81 -9.76 -1.58
C ALA A 126 9.53 -11.22 -1.16
N LYS A 127 10.39 -11.76 -0.28
CA LYS A 127 10.35 -13.14 0.18
C LYS A 127 10.42 -13.18 1.69
N LEU A 128 9.59 -14.02 2.29
CA LEU A 128 9.74 -14.45 3.67
C LEU A 128 11.08 -15.16 3.83
N THR A 129 11.73 -14.92 4.95
CA THR A 129 12.82 -15.78 5.40
C THR A 129 12.27 -17.14 5.84
N LEU A 130 13.14 -18.15 5.91
CA LEU A 130 12.73 -19.48 6.37
C LEU A 130 12.18 -19.44 7.80
N GLU A 131 12.79 -18.61 8.67
CA GLU A 131 12.36 -18.44 10.06
C GLU A 131 10.97 -17.80 10.15
N GLU A 132 10.70 -16.77 9.35
CA GLU A 132 9.35 -16.17 9.27
C GLU A 132 8.32 -17.16 8.72
N ALA A 133 8.68 -17.95 7.70
CA ALA A 133 7.80 -18.96 7.13
C ALA A 133 7.46 -20.07 8.14
N VAL A 134 8.43 -20.52 8.95
CA VAL A 134 8.21 -21.44 10.07
C VAL A 134 7.24 -20.82 11.07
N GLY A 135 7.47 -19.56 11.49
CA GLY A 135 6.59 -18.87 12.43
C GLY A 135 5.15 -18.74 11.93
N VAL A 136 4.97 -18.37 10.65
CA VAL A 136 3.65 -18.34 10.01
C VAL A 136 3.01 -19.73 10.03
N PHE A 137 3.76 -20.76 9.66
CA PHE A 137 3.27 -22.14 9.64
C PHE A 137 2.85 -22.64 11.03
N GLU A 138 3.61 -22.33 12.08
CA GLU A 138 3.28 -22.70 13.46
C GLU A 138 1.98 -22.05 13.93
N VAL A 139 1.74 -20.78 13.59
CA VAL A 139 0.48 -20.09 13.91
C VAL A 139 -0.71 -20.82 13.27
N TRP A 140 -0.62 -21.16 11.97
CA TRP A 140 -1.69 -21.86 11.26
C TRP A 140 -1.85 -23.31 11.71
N LYS A 141 -0.74 -23.97 12.12
CA LYS A 141 -0.75 -25.30 12.72
C LYS A 141 -1.51 -25.31 14.05
N GLY A 142 -1.27 -24.31 14.90
CA GLY A 142 -1.98 -24.13 16.17
C GLY A 142 -3.48 -23.93 16.00
N GLN A 143 -3.91 -23.36 14.87
CA GLN A 143 -5.33 -23.17 14.53
C GLN A 143 -6.01 -24.42 13.96
N GLY A 144 -5.29 -25.54 13.79
CA GLY A 144 -5.85 -26.79 13.28
C GLY A 144 -6.24 -26.73 11.81
N VAL A 145 -5.66 -25.79 11.04
CA VAL A 145 -5.92 -25.63 9.60
C VAL A 145 -5.43 -26.84 8.77
N PHE A 146 -4.49 -27.63 9.29
CA PHE A 146 -4.05 -28.83 8.60
C PHE A 146 -4.93 -30.02 8.96
N GLY A 147 -5.73 -30.47 7.99
CA GLY A 147 -6.52 -31.69 8.08
C GLY A 147 -5.62 -32.92 8.24
N SER A 148 -5.87 -33.69 9.29
CA SER A 148 -5.32 -35.04 9.57
C SER A 148 -3.97 -35.12 10.31
N LYS A 149 -3.95 -35.98 11.32
CA LYS A 149 -2.84 -36.32 12.24
C LYS A 149 -1.65 -37.07 11.58
N ARG A 150 -1.59 -37.12 10.24
CA ARG A 150 -0.62 -37.90 9.44
C ARG A 150 0.21 -37.04 8.47
N THR A 151 0.26 -35.73 8.70
CA THR A 151 1.02 -34.82 7.86
C THR A 151 2.48 -34.75 8.27
N PHE A 152 3.39 -35.02 7.33
CA PHE A 152 4.81 -34.73 7.48
C PHE A 152 4.99 -33.21 7.42
N TYR A 153 4.90 -32.56 8.59
CA TYR A 153 4.86 -31.10 8.70
C TYR A 153 6.06 -30.41 8.06
N ASP A 154 7.25 -30.99 8.17
CA ASP A 154 8.49 -30.40 7.64
C ASP A 154 8.56 -30.48 6.11
N GLU A 155 8.14 -31.61 5.53
CA GLU A 155 8.09 -31.77 4.07
C GLU A 155 7.04 -30.85 3.46
N GLN A 156 5.89 -30.68 4.12
CA GLN A 156 4.85 -29.75 3.68
C GLN A 156 5.28 -28.30 3.80
N LEU A 157 5.94 -27.92 4.89
CA LEU A 157 6.50 -26.59 5.06
C LEU A 157 7.49 -26.27 3.93
N LEU A 158 8.49 -27.14 3.72
CA LEU A 158 9.51 -26.94 2.69
C LEU A 158 8.93 -26.99 1.28
N GLY A 159 7.99 -27.91 1.02
CA GLY A 159 7.27 -27.99 -0.24
C GLY A 159 6.49 -26.71 -0.53
N LYS A 160 5.67 -26.21 0.41
CA LYS A 160 4.87 -25.00 0.21
C LYS A 160 5.72 -23.73 0.15
N TYR A 161 6.81 -23.66 0.92
CA TYR A 161 7.74 -22.55 0.87
C TYR A 161 8.46 -22.48 -0.49
N THR A 162 8.88 -23.62 -1.04
CA THR A 162 9.51 -23.68 -2.36
C THR A 162 8.50 -23.39 -3.48
N GLU A 163 7.28 -23.92 -3.41
CA GLU A 163 6.19 -23.65 -4.36
C GLU A 163 5.83 -22.16 -4.44
N SER A 164 5.78 -21.47 -3.29
CA SER A 164 5.46 -20.03 -3.21
C SER A 164 6.65 -19.11 -3.55
N GLY A 165 7.85 -19.66 -3.72
CA GLY A 165 9.07 -18.87 -3.93
C GLY A 165 9.37 -17.89 -2.79
N GLY A 166 8.83 -18.14 -1.59
CA GLY A 166 8.89 -17.24 -0.43
C GLY A 166 7.85 -16.11 -0.42
N ASN A 167 6.94 -16.01 -1.40
CA ASN A 167 5.90 -14.98 -1.37
C ASN A 167 4.87 -15.28 -0.26
N ALA A 168 4.71 -14.36 0.69
CA ALA A 168 3.86 -14.56 1.87
C ALA A 168 2.39 -14.85 1.53
N ARG A 169 1.83 -14.12 0.55
CA ARG A 169 0.43 -14.30 0.14
C ARG A 169 0.21 -15.66 -0.50
N ASP A 170 1.10 -16.05 -1.42
CA ASP A 170 0.98 -17.33 -2.12
C ASP A 170 1.25 -18.51 -1.16
N PHE A 171 2.19 -18.36 -0.22
CA PHE A 171 2.47 -19.36 0.81
C PHE A 171 1.22 -19.66 1.65
N VAL A 172 0.55 -18.64 2.17
CA VAL A 172 -0.63 -18.83 3.02
C VAL A 172 -1.87 -19.21 2.21
N TRP A 173 -2.21 -18.45 1.17
CA TRP A 173 -3.48 -18.61 0.45
C TRP A 173 -3.50 -19.83 -0.46
N LYS A 174 -2.48 -19.98 -1.31
CA LYS A 174 -2.39 -21.10 -2.27
C LYS A 174 -1.71 -22.32 -1.67
N GLY A 175 -0.86 -22.14 -0.65
CA GLY A 175 -0.14 -23.22 0.00
C GLY A 175 -0.91 -23.82 1.17
N LEU A 176 -1.06 -23.08 2.27
CA LEU A 176 -1.61 -23.62 3.52
C LEU A 176 -3.13 -23.76 3.47
N LEU A 177 -3.85 -22.70 3.09
CA LEU A 177 -5.32 -22.70 3.11
C LEU A 177 -5.93 -23.58 2.01
N ALA A 178 -5.28 -23.71 0.86
CA ALA A 178 -5.75 -24.62 -0.20
C ALA A 178 -5.73 -26.10 0.21
N THR A 179 -5.02 -26.47 1.29
CA THR A 179 -5.03 -27.85 1.82
C THR A 179 -6.26 -28.17 2.69
N LEU A 180 -7.14 -27.18 2.94
CA LEU A 180 -8.40 -27.35 3.68
C LEU A 180 -9.53 -27.98 2.87
N ASP A 181 -9.43 -28.03 1.53
CA ASP A 181 -10.47 -28.57 0.65
C ASP A 181 -10.41 -30.12 0.59
N VAL A 182 -10.72 -30.78 1.71
CA VAL A 182 -11.16 -32.19 1.79
C VAL A 182 -12.16 -32.38 2.93
#